data_AF-A0A151RN82-F1
#
_entry.id   AF-A0A151RN82-F1
#
_cell.length_a   1.000
_cell.length_b   1.000
_cell.length_c   1.000
_cell.angle_alpha   90.00
_cell.angle_beta   90.00
_cell.angle_gamma   90.00
#
_symmetry.space_group_name_H-M   'P 1'
#
loop_
_entity.id
_entity.type
_entity.pdbx_description
1 polymer ?
#
loop_
_entity_poly.entity_id
_entity_poly.type
_entity_poly.pdbx_seq_one_letter_code
_entity_poly.pdbx_strand_id
1 'polypeptide(L)'
;MENQNQDEWELHVDHGFVYKRKRRRIDPTPPPHPEPEAAAEQRRRERKKQTLLKLKTKYENEILQWESLSNTLHSLQQQRTTLQPQPIPATSLPSTSDSTHSLLDDLLLQVEAQEAIIRDVSNLCDIAEAVCVKREEQFKQTLFDLPIWASPHDLMQVLCDDD
;
A
#
# COMPACT_ATOMS: atom_id res chain seq x y z
N MET A 1 34.79 2.08 51.37
CA MET A 1 35.22 0.89 50.61
C MET A 1 33.96 0.22 50.10
N GLU A 2 33.35 0.72 49.03
CA GLU A 2 33.64 0.43 47.61
C GLU A 2 33.23 -0.99 47.13
N ASN A 3 32.33 -0.99 46.16
CA ASN A 3 32.04 -1.97 45.10
C ASN A 3 31.39 -3.33 45.44
N GLN A 4 30.05 -3.39 45.38
CA GLN A 4 29.29 -4.62 45.08
C GLN A 4 28.07 -4.38 44.16
N ASN A 5 28.20 -3.56 43.10
CA ASN A 5 27.13 -3.38 42.10
C ASN A 5 27.63 -3.56 40.65
N GLN A 6 28.52 -4.53 40.40
CA GLN A 6 29.11 -4.71 39.06
C GLN A 6 28.49 -5.82 38.19
N ASP A 7 27.60 -6.68 38.71
CA ASP A 7 27.15 -7.87 37.96
C ASP A 7 25.62 -7.96 37.72
N GLU A 8 24.98 -6.86 37.33
CA GLU A 8 23.54 -6.87 36.99
C GLU A 8 23.26 -7.13 35.49
N TRP A 9 24.27 -7.02 34.63
CA TRP A 9 24.12 -7.08 33.17
C TRP A 9 24.83 -8.30 32.59
N GLU A 10 24.09 -9.10 31.80
CA GLU A 10 24.64 -10.22 31.05
C GLU A 10 24.70 -9.89 29.56
N LEU A 11 25.72 -10.40 28.86
CA LEU A 11 25.83 -10.30 27.41
C LEU A 11 24.96 -11.40 26.78
N HIS A 12 23.98 -10.99 25.98
CA HIS A 12 23.11 -11.90 25.25
C HIS A 12 23.39 -11.82 23.74
N VAL A 13 23.49 -12.98 23.11
CA VAL A 13 23.73 -13.09 21.67
C VAL A 13 22.42 -13.48 21.01
N ASP A 14 21.92 -12.60 20.14
CA ASP A 14 20.72 -12.84 19.34
C ASP A 14 21.01 -12.49 17.88
N HIS A 15 20.80 -13.46 16.97
CA HIS A 15 21.01 -13.30 15.54
C HIS A 15 22.35 -12.66 15.11
N GLY A 16 23.44 -12.91 15.85
CA GLY A 16 24.77 -12.37 15.55
C GLY A 16 25.04 -10.97 16.12
N PHE A 17 24.08 -10.36 16.80
CA PHE A 17 24.25 -9.13 17.56
C PHE A 17 24.41 -9.43 19.05
N VAL A 18 25.34 -8.73 19.70
CA VAL A 18 25.64 -8.89 21.13
C VAL A 18 25.19 -7.63 21.85
N TYR A 19 24.30 -7.78 22.84
CA TYR A 19 23.84 -6.66 23.66
C TYR A 19 23.81 -7.01 25.15
N LYS A 20 23.91 -5.98 26.01
CA LYS A 20 23.80 -6.12 27.46
C LYS A 20 22.32 -6.12 27.86
N ARG A 21 21.87 -7.11 28.62
CA ARG A 21 20.52 -7.16 29.21
C ARG A 21 20.57 -7.41 30.72
N LYS A 22 19.57 -6.91 31.44
CA LYS A 22 19.49 -7.01 32.90
C LYS A 22 19.14 -8.45 33.32
N ARG A 23 19.89 -9.02 34.25
CA ARG A 23 19.70 -10.40 34.74
C ARG A 23 18.37 -10.50 35.49
N ARG A 24 17.43 -11.32 35.02
CA ARG A 24 16.16 -11.57 35.73
C ARG A 24 16.43 -12.44 36.95
N ARG A 25 15.98 -12.02 38.14
CA ARG A 25 15.97 -12.88 39.34
C ARG A 25 14.88 -13.92 39.14
N ILE A 26 15.26 -15.16 38.82
CA ILE A 26 14.33 -16.27 38.72
C ILE A 26 14.04 -16.72 40.16
N ASP A 27 12.92 -16.27 40.72
CA ASP A 27 12.27 -17.04 41.79
C ASP A 27 11.80 -18.36 41.17
N PRO A 28 11.97 -19.53 41.81
CA PRO A 28 11.73 -20.82 41.19
C PRO A 28 10.23 -21.12 41.14
N THR A 29 9.48 -20.36 40.35
CA THR A 29 8.19 -20.80 39.84
C THR A 29 8.47 -21.78 38.71
N PRO A 30 7.93 -23.02 38.74
CA PRO A 30 8.14 -23.96 37.65
C PRO A 30 7.66 -23.32 36.34
N PRO A 31 8.50 -23.28 35.30
CA PRO A 31 8.06 -22.77 34.01
C PRO A 31 6.88 -23.64 33.52
N PRO A 32 5.81 -23.06 32.96
CA PRO A 32 4.86 -23.85 32.18
C PRO A 32 5.67 -24.62 31.13
N HIS A 33 5.41 -25.93 31.03
CA HIS A 33 6.16 -26.85 30.19
C HIS A 33 6.54 -26.21 28.84
N PRO A 34 7.83 -26.11 28.50
CA PRO A 34 8.21 -25.61 27.20
C PRO A 34 7.66 -26.57 26.15
N GLU A 35 6.76 -26.09 25.30
CA GLU A 35 6.51 -26.78 24.04
C GLU A 35 7.85 -26.98 23.35
N PRO A 36 8.11 -28.18 22.77
CA PRO A 36 9.36 -28.41 22.08
C PRO A 36 9.54 -27.32 21.03
N GLU A 37 10.66 -26.58 21.12
CA GLU A 37 11.00 -25.42 20.28
C GLU A 37 10.79 -25.70 18.78
N ALA A 38 11.00 -26.95 18.37
CA ALA A 38 10.72 -27.48 17.05
C ALA A 38 9.25 -27.34 16.60
N ALA A 39 8.28 -27.57 17.49
CA ALA A 39 6.86 -27.43 17.20
C ALA A 39 6.43 -25.97 17.03
N ALA A 40 7.00 -25.05 17.83
CA ALA A 40 6.76 -23.62 17.69
C ALA A 40 7.32 -23.07 16.36
N GLU A 41 8.53 -23.49 15.98
CA GLU A 41 9.15 -23.13 14.71
C GLU A 41 8.39 -23.72 13.52
N GLN A 42 7.88 -24.95 13.61
CA GLN A 42 7.05 -25.55 12.57
C GLN A 42 5.76 -24.76 12.32
N ARG A 43 5.06 -24.35 13.39
CA ARG A 43 3.86 -23.49 13.25
C ARG A 43 4.19 -22.12 12.65
N ARG A 44 5.34 -21.54 12.99
CA ARG A 44 5.81 -20.29 12.38
C ARG A 44 6.03 -20.46 10.87
N ARG A 45 6.65 -21.57 10.46
CA ARG A 45 6.86 -21.91 9.03
C ARG A 45 5.54 -22.13 8.30
N GLU A 46 4.58 -22.81 8.92
CA GLU A 46 3.26 -23.02 8.35
C GLU A 46 2.51 -21.70 8.14
N ARG A 47 2.51 -20.81 9.14
CA ARG A 47 1.93 -19.46 9.01
C ARG A 47 2.57 -18.69 7.86
N LYS A 48 3.92 -18.69 7.79
CA LYS A 48 4.65 -18.04 6.69
C LYS A 48 4.27 -18.62 5.34
N LYS A 49 4.22 -19.94 5.21
CA LYS A 49 3.82 -20.63 3.97
C LYS A 49 2.40 -20.25 3.56
N GLN A 50 1.45 -20.21 4.49
CA GLN A 50 0.07 -19.82 4.20
C GLN A 50 -0.02 -18.37 3.72
N THR A 51 0.67 -17.43 4.38
CA THR A 51 0.70 -16.02 3.95
C THR A 51 1.29 -15.87 2.56
N LEU A 52 2.39 -16.56 2.26
CA LEU A 52 3.01 -16.55 0.94
C LEU A 52 2.10 -17.15 -0.13
N LEU A 53 1.38 -18.23 0.17
CA LEU A 53 0.41 -18.82 -0.76
C LEU A 53 -0.73 -17.83 -1.07
N LYS A 54 -1.30 -17.19 -0.06
CA LYS A 54 -2.34 -16.16 -0.24
C LYS A 54 -1.85 -15.02 -1.11
N LEU A 55 -0.62 -14.56 -0.87
CA LEU A 55 -0.01 -13.47 -1.64
C LEU A 55 0.22 -13.89 -3.10
N LYS A 56 0.72 -15.11 -3.33
CA LYS A 56 0.87 -15.68 -4.67
C LYS A 56 -0.46 -15.70 -5.41
N THR A 57 -1.51 -16.28 -4.81
CA THR A 57 -2.84 -16.33 -5.44
C THR A 57 -3.41 -14.94 -5.71
N LYS A 58 -3.19 -13.98 -4.80
CA LYS A 58 -3.60 -12.59 -5.02
C LYS A 58 -2.94 -12.00 -6.27
N TYR A 59 -1.61 -12.11 -6.38
CA TYR A 59 -0.89 -11.55 -7.52
C TYR A 59 -1.18 -12.29 -8.83
N GLU A 60 -1.37 -13.61 -8.80
CA GLU A 60 -1.81 -14.36 -9.98
C GLU A 60 -3.16 -13.83 -10.49
N ASN A 61 -4.13 -13.61 -9.60
CA ASN A 61 -5.44 -13.05 -9.98
C ASN A 61 -5.31 -11.62 -10.51
N GLU A 62 -4.49 -10.79 -9.87
CA GLU A 62 -4.26 -9.41 -10.29
C GLU A 62 -3.62 -9.35 -11.69
N ILE A 63 -2.61 -10.19 -11.94
CA ILE A 63 -1.99 -10.31 -13.28
C ILE A 63 -3.02 -10.70 -14.33
N LEU A 64 -3.87 -11.70 -14.06
CA LEU A 64 -4.91 -12.11 -15.00
C LEU A 64 -5.91 -10.97 -15.30
N GLN A 65 -6.24 -10.14 -14.31
CA GLN A 65 -7.08 -8.97 -14.51
C GLN A 65 -6.38 -7.93 -15.38
N TRP A 66 -5.10 -7.64 -15.12
CA TRP A 66 -4.30 -6.72 -15.93
C TRP A 66 -4.17 -7.20 -17.38
N GLU A 67 -3.96 -8.49 -17.60
CA GLU A 67 -3.92 -9.10 -18.94
C GLU A 67 -5.27 -8.95 -19.67
N SER A 68 -6.38 -9.23 -18.98
CA SER A 68 -7.72 -9.06 -19.55
C SER A 68 -8.00 -7.60 -19.96
N LEU A 69 -7.66 -6.65 -19.08
CA LEU A 69 -7.85 -5.22 -19.36
C LEU A 69 -6.96 -4.76 -20.51
N SER A 70 -5.68 -5.19 -20.53
CA SER A 70 -4.74 -4.90 -21.60
C SER A 70 -5.25 -5.43 -22.96
N ASN A 71 -5.70 -6.68 -23.00
CA ASN A 71 -6.28 -7.28 -24.20
C ASN A 71 -7.53 -6.53 -24.68
N THR A 72 -8.37 -6.09 -23.76
CA THR A 72 -9.56 -5.28 -24.07
C THR A 72 -9.17 -3.93 -24.69
N LEU A 73 -8.19 -3.24 -24.10
CA LEU A 73 -7.67 -1.98 -24.62
C LEU A 73 -7.04 -2.14 -26.01
N HIS A 74 -6.22 -3.18 -26.20
CA HIS A 74 -5.65 -3.50 -27.50
C HIS A 74 -6.73 -3.81 -28.55
N SER A 75 -7.80 -4.53 -28.17
CA SER A 75 -8.93 -4.81 -29.06
C SER A 75 -9.66 -3.52 -29.49
N LEU A 76 -9.92 -2.61 -28.54
CA LEU A 76 -10.53 -1.31 -28.84
C LEU A 76 -9.63 -0.44 -29.72
N GLN A 77 -8.32 -0.45 -29.47
CA GLN A 77 -7.35 0.26 -30.30
C GLN A 77 -7.32 -0.31 -31.72
N GLN A 78 -7.35 -1.64 -31.87
CA GLN A 78 -7.38 -2.28 -33.18
C GLN A 78 -8.66 -1.95 -33.95
N GLN A 79 -9.81 -1.95 -33.28
CA GLN A 79 -11.09 -1.53 -33.86
C GLN A 79 -11.05 -0.07 -34.35
N ARG A 80 -10.45 0.85 -33.57
CA ARG A 80 -10.22 2.24 -34.00
C ARG A 80 -9.33 2.33 -35.24
N THR A 81 -8.26 1.54 -35.32
CA THR A 81 -7.39 1.54 -36.52
C THR A 81 -8.06 0.95 -37.76
N THR A 82 -8.94 -0.05 -37.62
CA THR A 82 -9.68 -0.60 -38.76
C THR A 82 -10.79 0.32 -39.28
N LEU A 83 -11.24 1.28 -38.47
CA LEU A 83 -12.20 2.32 -38.86
C LEU A 83 -11.51 3.58 -39.43
N GLN A 84 -10.17 3.61 -39.48
CA GLN A 84 -9.45 4.68 -40.17
C GLN A 84 -9.47 4.41 -41.69
N PRO A 85 -9.93 5.35 -42.54
CA PRO A 85 -9.89 5.18 -43.98
C PRO A 85 -8.45 4.98 -44.45
N GLN A 86 -8.23 3.99 -45.31
CA GLN A 86 -6.92 3.75 -45.93
C GLN A 86 -6.34 5.01 -46.58
N PRO A 87 -5.00 5.20 -46.57
CA PRO A 87 -4.36 6.21 -47.40
C PRO A 87 -4.48 5.78 -48.86
N ILE A 88 -5.34 6.50 -49.59
CA ILE A 88 -5.52 6.38 -51.04
C ILE A 88 -4.17 6.71 -51.71
N PRO A 89 -3.67 5.91 -52.67
CA PRO A 89 -2.45 6.24 -53.40
C PRO A 89 -2.62 7.57 -54.12
N ALA A 90 -1.62 8.44 -54.03
CA ALA A 90 -1.57 9.72 -54.70
C ALA A 90 -1.86 9.57 -56.20
N THR A 91 -3.07 9.94 -56.63
CA THR A 91 -3.38 10.19 -58.03
C THR A 91 -4.43 11.30 -58.07
N SER A 92 -3.96 12.47 -58.53
CA SER A 92 -4.71 13.64 -59.01
C SER A 92 -5.82 14.19 -58.10
N LEU A 93 -5.60 15.43 -57.63
CA LEU A 93 -6.65 16.27 -57.07
C LEU A 93 -7.82 16.42 -58.05
N PRO A 94 -9.05 16.27 -57.56
CA PRO A 94 -10.06 17.29 -57.72
C PRO A 94 -10.38 17.90 -56.36
N SER A 95 -10.65 19.21 -56.35
CA SER A 95 -11.03 19.97 -55.16
C SER A 95 -12.16 19.28 -54.38
N THR A 96 -11.86 18.83 -53.17
CA THR A 96 -12.85 18.35 -52.20
C THR A 96 -12.60 19.08 -50.89
N SER A 97 -13.05 20.34 -50.79
CA SER A 97 -12.97 21.13 -49.56
C SER A 97 -13.85 20.55 -48.44
N ASP A 98 -14.98 19.90 -48.77
CA ASP A 98 -15.92 19.41 -47.76
C ASP A 98 -15.40 18.23 -46.93
N SER A 99 -14.54 17.39 -47.49
CA SER A 99 -14.05 16.18 -46.80
C SER A 99 -12.98 16.47 -45.75
N THR A 100 -12.30 17.62 -45.82
CA THR A 100 -11.31 18.05 -44.83
C THR A 100 -11.95 18.72 -43.63
N HIS A 101 -13.09 19.40 -43.82
CA HIS A 101 -13.81 20.05 -42.73
C HIS A 101 -14.43 19.03 -41.78
N SER A 102 -15.05 17.96 -42.29
CA SER A 102 -15.61 16.90 -41.45
C SER A 102 -14.56 16.17 -40.62
N LEU A 103 -13.35 15.92 -41.17
CA LEU A 103 -12.27 15.29 -40.42
C LEU A 103 -11.74 16.19 -39.29
N LEU A 104 -11.68 17.50 -39.52
CA LEU A 104 -11.28 18.46 -38.48
C LEU A 104 -12.32 18.54 -37.36
N ASP A 105 -13.61 18.53 -37.71
CA ASP A 105 -14.71 18.52 -36.73
C ASP A 105 -14.69 17.23 -35.91
N ASP A 106 -14.46 16.07 -36.52
CA ASP A 106 -14.32 14.78 -35.81
C ASP A 106 -13.12 14.78 -34.86
N LEU A 107 -11.97 15.33 -35.29
CA LEU A 107 -10.78 15.46 -34.45
C LEU A 107 -11.01 16.43 -33.29
N LEU A 108 -11.70 17.54 -33.53
CA LEU A 108 -12.07 18.51 -32.50
C LEU A 108 -12.98 17.85 -31.46
N LEU A 109 -14.01 17.12 -31.91
CA LEU A 109 -14.94 16.40 -31.04
C LEU A 109 -14.22 15.35 -30.19
N GLN A 110 -13.22 14.66 -30.78
CA GLN A 110 -12.40 13.70 -30.04
C GLN A 110 -11.54 14.38 -28.97
N VAL A 111 -10.94 15.54 -29.28
CA VAL A 111 -10.13 16.31 -28.33
C VAL A 111 -11.00 16.86 -27.20
N GLU A 112 -12.20 17.36 -27.50
CA GLU A 112 -13.17 17.82 -26.49
C GLU A 112 -13.61 16.68 -25.56
N ALA A 113 -13.87 15.48 -26.12
CA ALA A 113 -14.20 14.31 -25.31
C ALA A 113 -13.03 13.88 -24.41
N GLN A 114 -11.79 13.93 -24.93
CA GLN A 114 -10.61 13.62 -24.14
C GLN A 114 -10.37 14.67 -23.05
N GLU A 115 -10.61 15.94 -23.33
CA GLU A 115 -10.54 17.03 -22.36
C GLU A 115 -11.54 16.82 -21.21
N ALA A 116 -12.77 16.42 -21.52
CA ALA A 116 -13.78 16.10 -20.53
C ALA A 116 -13.32 14.96 -19.59
N ILE A 117 -12.77 13.87 -20.16
CA ILE A 117 -12.23 12.76 -19.36
C ILE A 117 -11.08 13.22 -18.46
N ILE A 118 -10.16 14.04 -18.99
CA ILE A 118 -9.04 14.56 -18.20
C ILE A 118 -9.55 15.42 -17.04
N ARG A 119 -10.55 16.28 -17.29
CA ARG A 119 -11.18 17.10 -16.24
C ARG A 119 -11.83 16.23 -15.18
N ASP A 120 -12.57 15.19 -15.57
CA ASP A 120 -13.23 14.27 -14.63
C ASP A 120 -12.23 13.54 -13.74
N VAL A 121 -11.14 13.02 -14.34
CA VAL A 121 -10.06 12.35 -13.59
C VAL A 121 -9.34 13.33 -12.67
N SER A 122 -9.10 14.57 -13.12
CA SER A 122 -8.46 15.60 -12.29
C SER A 122 -9.33 15.94 -11.07
N ASN A 123 -10.65 16.12 -11.26
CA ASN A 123 -11.58 16.34 -10.17
C ASN A 123 -11.61 15.17 -9.18
N LEU A 124 -11.56 13.92 -9.67
CA LEU A 124 -11.48 12.76 -8.79
C LEU A 124 -10.20 12.76 -7.95
N CYS A 125 -9.06 13.17 -8.52
CA CYS A 125 -7.81 13.35 -7.78
C CYS A 125 -7.93 14.44 -6.71
N ASP A 126 -8.52 15.59 -7.04
CA ASP A 126 -8.74 16.69 -6.09
C ASP A 126 -9.62 16.24 -4.90
N ILE A 127 -10.69 15.49 -5.18
CA ILE A 127 -11.57 14.91 -4.15
C ILE A 127 -10.79 13.92 -3.28
N ALA A 128 -10.00 13.04 -3.89
CA ALA A 128 -9.22 12.05 -3.15
C ALA A 128 -8.18 12.72 -2.24
N GLU A 129 -7.51 13.77 -2.73
CA GLU A 129 -6.55 14.56 -1.95
C GLU A 129 -7.26 15.25 -0.78
N ALA A 130 -8.39 15.93 -1.02
CA ALA A 130 -9.16 16.60 0.02
C ALA A 130 -9.63 15.62 1.12
N VAL A 131 -10.05 14.40 0.75
CA VAL A 131 -10.44 13.35 1.71
C VAL A 131 -9.24 12.90 2.53
N CYS A 132 -8.08 12.70 1.90
CA CYS A 132 -6.86 12.29 2.59
C CYS A 132 -6.38 13.35 3.58
N VAL A 133 -6.29 14.61 3.13
CA VAL A 133 -5.90 15.75 3.97
C VAL A 133 -6.83 15.88 5.16
N LYS A 134 -8.15 15.88 4.93
CA LYS A 134 -9.14 15.98 6.02
C LYS A 134 -8.99 14.85 7.03
N ARG A 135 -8.77 13.61 6.58
CA ARG A 135 -8.58 12.47 7.49
C ARG A 135 -7.28 12.59 8.29
N GLU A 136 -6.21 13.04 7.66
CA GLU A 136 -4.93 13.27 8.33
C GLU A 136 -5.05 14.37 9.40
N GLU A 137 -5.69 15.48 9.07
CA GLU A 137 -5.96 16.57 10.01
C GLU A 137 -6.82 16.09 11.19
N GLN A 138 -7.88 15.33 10.93
CA GLN A 138 -8.71 14.75 11.98
C GLN A 138 -7.88 13.84 12.90
N PHE A 139 -7.03 12.99 12.35
CA PHE A 139 -6.15 12.14 13.15
C PHE A 139 -5.15 12.97 13.97
N LYS A 140 -4.54 14.01 13.40
CA LYS A 140 -3.68 14.94 14.12
C LYS A 140 -4.42 15.59 15.29
N GLN A 141 -5.66 16.05 15.09
CA GLN A 141 -6.47 16.62 16.17
C GLN A 141 -6.70 15.60 17.29
N THR A 142 -6.99 14.32 16.98
CA THR A 142 -7.13 13.31 18.04
C THR A 142 -5.87 13.12 18.89
N LEU A 143 -4.68 13.40 18.35
CA LEU A 143 -3.42 13.35 19.10
C LEU A 143 -3.17 14.63 19.91
N PHE A 144 -3.60 15.79 19.41
CA PHE A 144 -3.46 17.07 20.11
C PHE A 144 -4.51 17.26 21.21
N ASP A 145 -5.71 16.72 21.01
CA ASP A 145 -6.79 16.73 21.99
C ASP A 145 -6.62 15.68 23.10
N LEU A 146 -5.54 14.88 23.04
CA LEU A 146 -5.13 14.08 24.18
C LEU A 146 -4.88 15.05 25.34
N PRO A 147 -5.55 14.88 26.50
CA PRO A 147 -5.30 15.72 27.65
C PRO A 147 -3.81 15.62 27.91
N ILE A 148 -3.11 16.76 27.74
CA ILE A 148 -1.66 16.91 27.95
C ILE A 148 -1.33 16.00 29.10
N TRP A 149 -0.61 14.91 28.85
CA TRP A 149 -0.38 13.91 29.88
C TRP A 149 0.12 14.68 31.09
N ALA A 150 -0.72 14.77 32.13
CA ALA A 150 -0.21 15.12 33.44
C ALA A 150 0.93 14.14 33.71
N SER A 151 1.94 14.60 34.47
CA SER A 151 3.15 13.87 34.86
C SER A 151 3.14 12.39 34.44
N PRO A 152 4.07 11.88 33.62
CA PRO A 152 4.04 10.52 33.06
C PRO A 152 3.66 9.37 34.01
N HIS A 153 3.77 9.58 35.32
CA HIS A 153 3.24 8.72 36.38
C HIS A 153 1.71 8.58 36.40
N ASP A 154 0.95 9.65 36.19
CA ASP A 154 -0.53 9.64 36.21
C ASP A 154 -1.08 8.79 35.06
N LEU A 155 -0.41 8.84 33.91
CA LEU A 155 -0.67 7.94 32.80
C LEU A 155 -0.45 6.48 33.20
N MET A 156 0.75 6.15 33.71
CA MET A 156 1.04 4.76 34.04
C MET A 156 0.11 4.22 35.11
N GLN A 157 -0.40 5.06 36.02
CA GLN A 157 -1.40 4.65 36.99
C GLN A 157 -2.73 4.26 36.32
N VAL A 158 -3.26 5.08 35.40
CA VAL A 158 -4.50 4.77 34.65
C VAL A 158 -4.36 3.53 33.77
N LEU A 159 -3.17 3.26 33.21
CA LEU A 159 -2.93 2.06 32.39
C LEU A 159 -2.59 0.81 33.20
N CYS A 160 -2.21 0.94 34.48
CA CYS A 160 -1.89 -0.17 35.37
C CYS A 160 -3.01 -0.51 36.36
N ASP A 161 -4.05 0.32 36.45
CA ASP A 161 -5.28 -0.01 37.16
C ASP A 161 -6.12 -0.94 36.26
N ASP A 162 -5.91 -2.25 36.43
CA ASP A 162 -6.77 -3.31 35.91
C ASP A 162 -8.10 -3.32 36.69
N ASP A 163 -9.23 -3.04 36.01
CA ASP A 163 -10.56 -3.51 36.41
C ASP A 163 -10.79 -4.96 35.93
#